data_AF-G2DDK4-F1
#
_entry.id   AF-G2DDK4-F1
#
_cell.length_a   1.000
_cell.length_b   1.000
_cell.length_c   1.000
_cell.angle_alpha   90.00
_cell.angle_beta   90.00
_cell.angle_gamma   90.00
#
_symmetry.space_group_name_H-M   'P 1'
#
loop_
_entity.id
_entity.type
_entity.pdbx_description
1 polymer ?
#
loop_
_entity_poly.entity_id
_entity_poly.type
_entity_poly.pdbx_seq_one_letter_code
_entity_poly.pdbx_strand_id
1 'polypeptide(L)'
;MRIGQGYDAHRFAAGRRLVLGGVEIPHELGMQAHSDGDVLIHALCDALLGAAAQGDIGKLFPDNSAEFAGIDSRILLRQVVERLHLAGFQIANVDSTLVAQQPRLAPYIDQMRAHLANDLKIDVNQISVKATTTERMGFTGRGEGIRRLCGRSAARVNGSIPPFCRLLQEMPCANGRPLGTGLIRSSADDFQVDEQLGFAPDGEGEHVLLRIRKRDTNTIWLAKQIARLAGVPPRDVSYAGLKDRHAVTTQWFSVRLAGKPEPDWSQLNSDLLELLEQGRHRRKLRRGALQGNRFCLTVRQLQADRGGLEARLQRLRHQGAPNFFGEQRFGHGYGNLAQADAMFAGSAGRLDRKLRGLLISAARSQLFNAVLAKRIARGDWQRPLPGERLVLDGCHSSFLVDEPDQALLSRCEALDVHPSGPLWGRGESLVEAEVRELESAVLAPFESWRNGLEFVGLEQERRALRMRLDDLQWEFPQPDQLVLSFGLEAGSYATMVLRELLEVTPPTPP
;
A
#
# COMPACT_ATOMS: atom_id res chain seq x y z
N MET A 1 -9.87 23.24 -11.49
CA MET A 1 -11.11 23.02 -10.72
C MET A 1 -11.96 22.01 -11.47
N ARG A 2 -12.40 20.94 -10.82
CA ARG A 2 -13.31 19.92 -11.39
C ARG A 2 -14.64 19.96 -10.67
N ILE A 3 -15.72 19.60 -11.37
CA ILE A 3 -17.09 19.64 -10.85
C ILE A 3 -17.76 18.30 -11.13
N GLY A 4 -18.35 17.71 -10.11
CA GLY A 4 -19.17 16.52 -10.24
C GLY A 4 -20.59 16.79 -9.74
N GLN A 5 -21.52 15.99 -10.24
CA GLN A 5 -22.93 16.02 -9.84
C GLN A 5 -23.35 14.62 -9.45
N GLY A 6 -24.14 14.50 -8.40
CA GLY A 6 -24.75 13.26 -7.97
C GLY A 6 -26.22 13.45 -7.69
N TYR A 7 -26.95 12.35 -7.81
CA TYR A 7 -28.39 12.29 -7.67
C TYR A 7 -28.75 10.94 -7.07
N ASP A 8 -29.54 10.96 -6.00
CA ASP A 8 -30.06 9.73 -5.40
C ASP A 8 -31.53 9.89 -5.00
N ALA A 9 -32.27 8.78 -5.03
CA ALA A 9 -33.70 8.76 -4.70
C ALA A 9 -34.16 7.41 -4.13
N HIS A 10 -34.60 7.41 -2.87
CA HIS A 10 -35.12 6.22 -2.18
C HIS A 10 -36.62 6.27 -1.95
N ARG A 11 -37.24 5.07 -1.83
CA ARG A 11 -38.65 4.94 -1.41
C ARG A 11 -38.77 5.02 0.12
N PHE A 12 -39.87 5.57 0.63
CA PHE A 12 -40.20 5.51 2.05
C PHE A 12 -40.73 4.10 2.44
N ALA A 13 -40.37 3.65 3.64
CA ALA A 13 -40.84 2.42 4.27
C ALA A 13 -41.21 2.65 5.75
N ALA A 14 -42.25 1.96 6.21
CA ALA A 14 -42.65 1.99 7.62
C ALA A 14 -41.66 1.23 8.50
N GLY A 15 -41.53 1.64 9.77
CA GLY A 15 -40.68 0.96 10.75
C GLY A 15 -39.17 1.18 10.55
N ARG A 16 -38.77 2.17 9.74
CA ARG A 16 -37.38 2.58 9.56
C ARG A 16 -37.16 4.02 10.00
N ARG A 17 -35.93 4.33 10.41
CA ARG A 17 -35.52 5.69 10.75
C ARG A 17 -35.30 6.51 9.47
N LEU A 18 -35.60 7.79 9.53
CA LEU A 18 -35.27 8.74 8.46
C LEU A 18 -33.97 9.44 8.81
N VAL A 19 -32.89 9.13 8.10
CA VAL A 19 -31.58 9.76 8.29
C VAL A 19 -31.23 10.56 7.04
N LEU A 20 -30.85 11.82 7.22
CA LEU A 20 -30.40 12.71 6.13
C LEU A 20 -29.23 13.57 6.57
N GLY A 21 -28.17 13.61 5.77
CA GLY A 21 -26.93 14.29 6.14
C GLY A 21 -26.37 13.80 7.48
N GLY A 22 -26.60 12.52 7.82
CA GLY A 22 -26.23 11.94 9.10
C GLY A 22 -27.04 12.42 10.30
N VAL A 23 -28.21 13.05 10.07
CA VAL A 23 -29.12 13.54 11.11
C VAL A 23 -30.39 12.71 11.09
N GLU A 24 -30.77 12.15 12.24
CA GLU A 24 -32.05 11.45 12.40
C GLU A 24 -33.20 12.46 12.49
N ILE A 25 -34.17 12.34 11.60
CA ILE A 25 -35.34 13.22 11.51
C ILE A 25 -36.57 12.49 12.02
N PRO A 26 -37.26 13.00 13.05
CA PRO A 26 -38.51 12.43 13.53
C PRO A 26 -39.58 12.36 12.42
N HIS A 27 -39.93 11.15 12.01
CA HIS A 27 -40.93 10.90 10.97
C HIS A 27 -41.47 9.45 11.09
N GLU A 28 -42.72 9.22 10.69
CA GLU A 28 -43.36 7.90 10.75
C GLU A 28 -42.82 6.90 9.71
N LEU A 29 -42.11 7.41 8.69
CA LEU A 29 -41.53 6.65 7.59
C LEU A 29 -40.04 6.97 7.43
N GLY A 30 -39.22 5.93 7.21
CA GLY A 30 -37.78 6.03 6.89
C GLY A 30 -37.47 5.57 5.46
N MET A 31 -36.20 5.44 5.10
CA MET A 31 -35.79 5.10 3.72
C MET A 31 -35.61 3.59 3.49
N GLN A 32 -36.10 3.11 2.35
CA GLN A 32 -35.89 1.76 1.85
C GLN A 32 -34.58 1.72 1.05
N ALA A 33 -33.52 1.25 1.72
CA ALA A 33 -32.18 1.06 1.16
C ALA A 33 -31.50 -0.16 1.82
N HIS A 34 -30.39 -0.60 1.21
CA HIS A 34 -29.49 -1.59 1.80
C HIS A 34 -28.66 -1.00 2.96
N SER A 35 -28.29 0.29 2.88
CA SER A 35 -27.70 1.10 3.97
C SER A 35 -28.77 1.77 4.86
N ASP A 36 -28.39 2.77 5.67
CA ASP A 36 -29.31 3.66 6.38
C ASP A 36 -30.22 4.52 5.47
N GLY A 37 -29.94 4.54 4.16
CA GLY A 37 -30.77 5.17 3.13
C GLY A 37 -30.65 6.70 3.05
N ASP A 38 -29.53 7.27 3.52
CA ASP A 38 -29.26 8.70 3.46
C ASP A 38 -29.00 9.18 2.02
N VAL A 39 -30.09 9.56 1.33
CA VAL A 39 -30.05 10.08 -0.05
C VAL A 39 -29.17 11.34 -0.22
N LEU A 40 -28.97 12.13 0.85
CA LEU A 40 -28.12 13.32 0.76
C LEU A 40 -26.66 12.92 0.64
N ILE A 41 -26.24 11.98 1.50
CA ILE A 41 -24.86 11.48 1.52
C ILE A 41 -24.57 10.67 0.25
N HIS A 42 -25.49 9.82 -0.20
CA HIS A 42 -25.30 9.06 -1.45
C HIS A 42 -25.10 9.98 -2.66
N ALA A 43 -25.99 10.96 -2.84
CA ALA A 43 -25.85 11.95 -3.91
C ALA A 43 -24.54 12.74 -3.78
N LEU A 44 -24.08 13.01 -2.56
CA LEU A 44 -22.79 13.67 -2.33
C LEU A 44 -21.59 12.79 -2.70
N CYS A 45 -21.62 11.50 -2.35
CA CYS A 45 -20.58 10.54 -2.74
C CYS A 45 -20.44 10.48 -4.26
N ASP A 46 -21.54 10.37 -5.01
CA ASP A 46 -21.53 10.38 -6.47
C ASP A 46 -21.01 11.69 -7.04
N ALA A 47 -21.38 12.83 -6.44
CA ALA A 47 -20.86 14.13 -6.86
C ALA A 47 -19.33 14.22 -6.66
N LEU A 48 -18.80 13.71 -5.55
CA LEU A 48 -17.37 13.71 -5.24
C LEU A 48 -16.59 12.76 -6.17
N LEU A 49 -17.06 11.52 -6.31
CA LEU A 49 -16.45 10.51 -7.18
C LEU A 49 -16.51 10.95 -8.66
N GLY A 50 -17.63 11.52 -9.09
CA GLY A 50 -17.80 12.10 -10.41
C GLY A 50 -16.84 13.26 -10.67
N ALA A 51 -16.64 14.16 -9.70
CA ALA A 51 -15.69 15.27 -9.82
C ALA A 51 -14.23 14.76 -9.98
N ALA A 52 -13.92 13.62 -9.37
CA ALA A 52 -12.61 12.97 -9.44
C ALA A 52 -12.46 11.97 -10.61
N ALA A 53 -13.52 11.71 -11.39
CA ALA A 53 -13.59 10.65 -12.40
C ALA A 53 -13.29 9.24 -11.85
N GLN A 54 -13.79 8.93 -10.65
CA GLN A 54 -13.54 7.66 -9.94
C GLN A 54 -14.75 6.71 -9.93
N GLY A 55 -15.74 6.94 -10.79
CA GLY A 55 -16.95 6.13 -10.88
C GLY A 55 -18.09 6.66 -10.00
N ASP A 56 -18.86 5.74 -9.43
CA ASP A 56 -20.08 5.99 -8.67
C ASP A 56 -20.09 5.15 -7.38
N ILE A 57 -21.00 5.47 -6.47
CA ILE A 57 -21.11 4.84 -5.16
C ILE A 57 -21.45 3.35 -5.26
N GLY A 58 -22.26 2.93 -6.25
CA GLY A 58 -22.68 1.53 -6.42
C GLY A 58 -21.56 0.61 -6.87
N LYS A 59 -20.60 1.11 -7.67
CA LYS A 59 -19.37 0.37 -7.99
C LYS A 59 -18.44 0.22 -6.79
N LEU A 60 -18.43 1.22 -5.91
CA LEU A 60 -17.53 1.22 -4.75
C LEU A 60 -18.11 0.43 -3.57
N PHE A 61 -19.43 0.44 -3.40
CA PHE A 61 -20.16 -0.21 -2.33
C PHE A 61 -21.36 -0.97 -2.90
N PRO A 62 -21.17 -2.22 -3.37
CA PRO A 62 -22.23 -2.99 -4.00
C PRO A 62 -23.35 -3.40 -3.01
N ASP A 63 -24.61 -3.26 -3.44
CA ASP A 63 -25.82 -3.56 -2.65
C ASP A 63 -25.97 -5.04 -2.23
N ASN A 64 -25.19 -5.95 -2.84
CA ASN A 64 -25.20 -7.38 -2.55
C ASN A 64 -24.18 -7.81 -1.48
N SER A 65 -23.38 -6.88 -0.95
CA SER A 65 -22.41 -7.18 0.10
C SER A 65 -23.09 -7.25 1.48
N ALA A 66 -22.84 -8.33 2.22
CA ALA A 66 -23.30 -8.47 3.60
C ALA A 66 -22.62 -7.46 4.54
N GLU A 67 -21.46 -6.91 4.16
CA GLU A 67 -20.67 -5.96 4.94
C GLU A 67 -21.36 -4.59 5.09
N PHE A 68 -22.13 -4.16 4.07
CA PHE A 68 -22.73 -2.82 4.02
C PHE A 68 -24.21 -2.79 4.42
N ALA A 69 -24.77 -3.92 4.85
CA ALA A 69 -26.15 -4.00 5.29
C ALA A 69 -26.38 -3.16 6.56
N GLY A 70 -27.20 -2.12 6.45
CA GLY A 70 -27.50 -1.20 7.55
C GLY A 70 -26.35 -0.30 7.99
N ILE A 71 -25.32 -0.13 7.15
CA ILE A 71 -24.19 0.74 7.44
C ILE A 71 -24.60 2.22 7.51
N ASP A 72 -23.94 2.97 8.40
CA ASP A 72 -24.02 4.44 8.46
C ASP A 72 -23.36 5.04 7.21
N SER A 73 -24.14 5.78 6.42
CA SER A 73 -23.67 6.40 5.18
C SER A 73 -22.52 7.38 5.39
N ARG A 74 -22.34 7.94 6.59
CA ARG A 74 -21.19 8.78 6.95
C ARG A 74 -19.87 8.00 6.92
N ILE A 75 -19.89 6.68 7.14
CA ILE A 75 -18.71 5.83 6.98
C ILE A 75 -18.32 5.79 5.49
N LEU A 76 -19.30 5.56 4.61
CA LEU A 76 -19.09 5.55 3.15
C LEU A 76 -18.54 6.90 2.67
N LEU A 77 -19.12 8.00 3.14
CA LEU A 77 -18.65 9.35 2.81
C LEU A 77 -17.19 9.57 3.20
N ARG A 78 -16.79 9.17 4.43
CA ARG A 78 -15.40 9.31 4.89
C ARG A 78 -14.43 8.49 4.05
N GLN A 79 -14.82 7.30 3.59
CA GLN A 79 -14.02 6.49 2.69
C GLN A 79 -13.85 7.14 1.31
N VAL A 80 -14.92 7.73 0.76
CA VAL A 80 -14.85 8.51 -0.50
C VAL A 80 -13.93 9.72 -0.34
N VAL A 81 -14.07 10.48 0.76
CA VAL A 81 -13.22 11.63 1.06
C VAL A 81 -11.75 11.23 1.19
N GLU A 82 -11.46 10.13 1.89
CA GLU A 82 -10.11 9.57 1.98
C GLU A 82 -9.57 9.23 0.60
N ARG A 83 -10.35 8.54 -0.24
CA ARG A 83 -9.96 8.19 -1.61
C ARG A 83 -9.67 9.41 -2.48
N LEU A 84 -10.47 10.47 -2.37
CA LEU A 84 -10.23 11.74 -3.08
C LEU A 84 -8.91 12.37 -2.63
N HIS A 85 -8.67 12.44 -1.32
CA HIS A 85 -7.41 12.95 -0.77
C HIS A 85 -6.20 12.10 -1.21
N LEU A 86 -6.33 10.77 -1.25
CA LEU A 86 -5.29 9.86 -1.75
C LEU A 86 -4.96 10.12 -3.23
N ALA A 87 -5.98 10.44 -4.03
CA ALA A 87 -5.82 10.85 -5.42
C ALA A 87 -5.33 12.30 -5.58
N GLY A 88 -5.11 13.02 -4.48
CA GLY A 88 -4.60 14.38 -4.47
C GLY A 88 -5.64 15.46 -4.76
N PHE A 89 -6.92 15.13 -4.61
CA PHE A 89 -8.01 16.11 -4.70
C PHE A 89 -8.33 16.69 -3.33
N GLN A 90 -8.55 18.00 -3.29
CA GLN A 90 -9.08 18.73 -2.15
C GLN A 90 -10.49 19.19 -2.46
N ILE A 91 -11.41 19.02 -1.51
CA ILE A 91 -12.79 19.46 -1.68
C ILE A 91 -12.84 20.98 -1.49
N ALA A 92 -13.29 21.69 -2.52
CA ALA A 92 -13.37 23.14 -2.52
C ALA A 92 -14.67 23.64 -1.87
N ASN A 93 -15.81 23.07 -2.27
CA ASN A 93 -17.10 23.31 -1.64
C ASN A 93 -18.14 22.30 -2.15
N VAL A 94 -19.25 22.22 -1.42
CA VAL A 94 -20.39 21.37 -1.73
C VAL A 94 -21.67 22.21 -1.74
N ASP A 95 -22.51 21.96 -2.74
CA ASP A 95 -23.89 22.46 -2.78
C ASP A 95 -24.86 21.28 -2.94
N SER A 96 -25.75 21.11 -1.98
CA SER A 96 -26.72 20.01 -1.98
C SER A 96 -28.14 20.51 -1.81
N THR A 97 -29.08 19.91 -2.54
CA THR A 97 -30.51 20.22 -2.47
C THR A 97 -31.30 18.95 -2.22
N LEU A 98 -32.06 18.94 -1.13
CA LEU A 98 -33.06 17.94 -0.82
C LEU A 98 -34.41 18.36 -1.36
N VAL A 99 -35.10 17.44 -2.03
CA VAL A 99 -36.44 17.66 -2.57
C VAL A 99 -37.41 16.74 -1.86
N ALA A 100 -38.26 17.30 -1.00
CA ALA A 100 -39.25 16.57 -0.20
C ALA A 100 -40.50 17.40 0.04
N GLN A 101 -41.68 16.77 0.07
CA GLN A 101 -42.92 17.44 0.47
C GLN A 101 -43.09 17.49 2.00
N GLN A 102 -42.62 16.45 2.70
CA GLN A 102 -42.55 16.29 4.15
C GLN A 102 -41.39 15.33 4.49
N PRO A 103 -40.80 15.37 5.71
CA PRO A 103 -41.00 16.36 6.77
C PRO A 103 -40.37 17.73 6.44
N ARG A 104 -40.64 18.74 7.28
CA ARG A 104 -39.95 20.05 7.17
C ARG A 104 -38.50 19.91 7.58
N LEU A 105 -37.58 20.12 6.64
CA LEU A 105 -36.15 19.90 6.85
C LEU A 105 -35.39 21.12 7.41
N ALA A 106 -35.97 22.32 7.32
CA ALA A 106 -35.32 23.57 7.73
C ALA A 106 -34.69 23.53 9.15
N PRO A 107 -35.33 22.94 10.19
CA PRO A 107 -34.74 22.87 11.52
C PRO A 107 -33.46 22.02 11.63
N TYR A 108 -33.18 21.17 10.64
CA TYR A 108 -32.09 20.19 10.66
C TYR A 108 -30.93 20.55 9.73
N ILE A 109 -31.10 21.55 8.86
CA ILE A 109 -30.12 21.93 7.82
C ILE A 109 -28.75 22.25 8.43
N ASP A 110 -28.69 23.05 9.49
CA ASP A 110 -27.41 23.45 10.09
C ASP A 110 -26.68 22.27 10.74
N GLN A 111 -27.43 21.32 11.31
CA GLN A 111 -26.85 20.09 11.85
C GLN A 111 -26.29 19.19 10.74
N MET A 112 -27.00 19.06 9.61
CA MET A 112 -26.51 18.35 8.43
C MET A 112 -25.22 18.98 7.92
N ARG A 113 -25.19 20.33 7.79
CA ARG A 113 -23.99 21.06 7.36
C ARG A 113 -22.81 20.82 8.29
N ALA A 114 -23.03 20.80 9.61
CA ALA A 114 -21.98 20.53 10.59
C ALA A 114 -21.44 19.09 10.49
N HIS A 115 -22.32 18.09 10.35
CA HIS A 115 -21.91 16.70 10.16
C HIS A 115 -21.11 16.51 8.88
N LEU A 116 -21.60 17.05 7.75
CA LEU A 116 -20.90 17.00 6.47
C LEU A 116 -19.56 17.74 6.55
N ALA A 117 -19.48 18.91 7.18
CA ALA A 117 -18.23 19.65 7.34
C ALA A 117 -17.16 18.82 8.06
N ASN A 118 -17.56 18.17 9.15
CA ASN A 118 -16.68 17.28 9.90
C ASN A 118 -16.21 16.08 9.07
N ASP A 119 -17.12 15.44 8.32
CA ASP A 119 -16.80 14.22 7.57
C ASP A 119 -15.99 14.51 6.31
N LEU A 120 -16.27 15.64 5.63
CA LEU A 120 -15.52 16.13 4.49
C LEU A 120 -14.19 16.79 4.88
N LYS A 121 -14.02 17.14 6.16
CA LYS A 121 -12.87 17.89 6.70
C LYS A 121 -12.67 19.27 6.05
N ILE A 122 -13.77 20.00 5.84
CA ILE A 122 -13.77 21.36 5.28
C ILE A 122 -14.56 22.32 6.17
N ASP A 123 -14.39 23.63 5.99
CA ASP A 123 -15.12 24.63 6.75
C ASP A 123 -16.63 24.58 6.44
N VAL A 124 -17.48 24.77 7.44
CA VAL A 124 -18.96 24.74 7.28
C VAL A 124 -19.47 25.81 6.31
N ASN A 125 -18.73 26.90 6.11
CA ASN A 125 -19.03 27.95 5.12
C ASN A 125 -18.79 27.48 3.67
N GLN A 126 -18.11 26.35 3.49
CA GLN A 126 -17.92 25.70 2.19
C GLN A 126 -19.03 24.68 1.89
N ILE A 127 -20.06 24.56 2.75
CA ILE A 127 -21.16 23.62 2.59
C ILE A 127 -22.49 24.35 2.60
N SER A 128 -23.25 24.19 1.51
CA SER A 128 -24.64 24.61 1.43
C SER A 128 -25.54 23.38 1.32
N VAL A 129 -26.55 23.30 2.19
CA VAL A 129 -27.64 22.32 2.10
C VAL A 129 -28.94 23.11 2.02
N LYS A 130 -29.73 22.83 1.00
CA LYS A 130 -31.02 23.47 0.73
C LYS A 130 -32.12 22.42 0.73
N ALA A 131 -33.33 22.83 1.12
CA ALA A 131 -34.52 21.99 1.01
C ALA A 131 -35.58 22.72 0.18
N THR A 132 -36.21 22.02 -0.76
CA THR A 132 -37.30 22.57 -1.57
C THR A 132 -38.43 21.56 -1.75
N THR A 133 -39.59 22.08 -2.13
CA THR A 133 -40.79 21.31 -2.46
C THR A 133 -41.11 21.53 -3.94
N THR A 134 -41.72 20.57 -4.62
CA THR A 134 -42.04 20.72 -6.06
C THR A 134 -43.42 21.33 -6.33
N GLU A 135 -44.00 22.07 -5.37
CA GLU A 135 -45.32 22.73 -5.51
C GLU A 135 -46.42 21.83 -6.12
N ARG A 136 -46.43 20.57 -5.71
CA ARG A 136 -47.33 19.53 -6.23
C ARG A 136 -47.18 19.13 -7.71
N MET A 137 -46.13 19.57 -8.39
CA MET A 137 -45.76 19.15 -9.75
C MET A 137 -44.75 18.00 -9.79
N GLY A 138 -44.83 17.15 -10.82
CA GLY A 138 -43.97 15.97 -11.00
C GLY A 138 -44.27 14.82 -10.02
N PHE A 139 -43.49 13.73 -10.05
CA PHE A 139 -43.72 12.58 -9.16
C PHE A 139 -43.60 12.97 -7.68
N THR A 140 -42.61 13.81 -7.31
CA THR A 140 -42.45 14.39 -5.97
C THR A 140 -43.63 15.27 -5.54
N GLY A 141 -44.33 15.90 -6.49
CA GLY A 141 -45.41 16.83 -6.20
C GLY A 141 -46.82 16.23 -6.23
N ARG A 142 -47.13 15.30 -7.14
CA ARG A 142 -48.47 14.68 -7.26
C ARG A 142 -48.88 13.79 -6.08
N GLY A 143 -48.04 13.69 -5.06
CA GLY A 143 -48.29 12.81 -3.93
C GLY A 143 -47.94 11.33 -4.20
N GLU A 144 -47.67 10.94 -5.44
CA GLU A 144 -47.08 9.63 -5.78
C GLU A 144 -45.66 9.50 -5.20
N GLY A 145 -44.97 10.64 -5.07
CA GLY A 145 -43.71 10.85 -4.37
C GLY A 145 -43.85 11.22 -2.89
N ILE A 146 -45.04 11.14 -2.27
CA ILE A 146 -45.15 11.07 -0.80
C ILE A 146 -44.33 9.89 -0.25
N ARG A 147 -44.03 8.91 -1.11
CA ARG A 147 -43.14 7.79 -0.82
C ARG A 147 -41.72 7.92 -1.39
N ARG A 148 -41.22 9.08 -1.81
CA ARG A 148 -39.80 9.22 -2.24
C ARG A 148 -39.15 10.54 -1.84
N LEU A 149 -37.92 10.47 -1.38
CA LEU A 149 -37.05 11.62 -1.13
C LEU A 149 -35.87 11.58 -2.11
N CYS A 150 -35.45 12.75 -2.57
CA CYS A 150 -34.32 12.87 -3.48
C CYS A 150 -33.27 13.86 -2.97
N GLY A 151 -32.00 13.47 -3.07
CA GLY A 151 -30.84 14.33 -2.90
C GLY A 151 -30.19 14.62 -4.25
N ARG A 152 -29.84 15.89 -4.49
CA ARG A 152 -28.92 16.28 -5.57
C ARG A 152 -27.75 17.03 -4.97
N SER A 153 -26.54 16.66 -5.34
CA SER A 153 -25.32 17.32 -4.85
C SER A 153 -24.43 17.73 -6.02
N ALA A 154 -23.79 18.88 -5.89
CA ALA A 154 -22.69 19.30 -6.73
C ALA A 154 -21.46 19.52 -5.84
N ALA A 155 -20.34 18.90 -6.20
CA ALA A 155 -19.09 19.05 -5.47
C ALA A 155 -18.02 19.62 -6.40
N ARG A 156 -17.29 20.60 -5.89
CA ARG A 156 -16.10 21.13 -6.58
C ARG A 156 -14.86 20.62 -5.88
N VAL A 157 -13.92 20.09 -6.66
CA VAL A 157 -12.61 19.66 -6.17
C VAL A 157 -11.50 20.43 -6.86
N ASN A 158 -10.53 20.86 -6.07
CA ASN A 158 -9.28 21.46 -6.50
C ASN A 158 -8.16 20.42 -6.40
N GLY A 159 -7.11 20.60 -7.19
CA GLY A 159 -5.97 19.69 -7.19
C GLY A 159 -5.61 19.22 -8.59
N SER A 160 -4.31 19.19 -8.84
CA SER A 160 -3.65 18.29 -9.79
C SER A 160 -3.15 17.09 -9.00
N ILE A 161 -3.29 15.87 -9.53
CA ILE A 161 -2.66 14.67 -8.95
C ILE A 161 -1.18 15.03 -8.67
N PRO A 162 -0.72 15.04 -7.40
CA PRO A 162 0.65 15.39 -7.09
C PRO A 162 1.60 14.52 -7.93
N PRO A 163 2.73 15.05 -8.39
CA PRO A 163 3.66 14.31 -9.25
C PRO A 163 4.03 12.92 -8.69
N PHE A 164 4.13 12.82 -7.36
CA PHE A 164 4.40 11.57 -6.65
C PHE A 164 3.27 10.53 -6.75
N CYS A 165 2.00 10.94 -6.78
CA CYS A 165 0.88 10.03 -6.96
C CYS A 165 0.79 9.51 -8.41
N ARG A 166 1.13 10.36 -9.41
CA ARG A 166 1.10 9.95 -10.82
C ARG A 166 2.14 8.87 -11.13
N LEU A 167 3.35 9.02 -10.60
CA LEU A 167 4.42 8.04 -10.82
C LEU A 167 4.04 6.62 -10.37
N LEU A 168 3.26 6.49 -9.29
CA LEU A 168 2.87 5.19 -8.76
C LEU A 168 1.78 4.52 -9.58
N GLN A 169 0.87 5.32 -10.16
CA GLN A 169 -0.17 4.83 -11.08
C GLN A 169 0.41 4.46 -12.45
N GLU A 170 1.53 5.07 -12.84
CA GLU A 170 2.15 4.93 -14.16
C GLU A 170 3.60 4.40 -14.09
N MET A 171 3.95 3.60 -13.07
CA MET A 171 5.30 3.06 -12.97
C MET A 171 5.62 2.28 -14.27
N PRO A 172 6.77 2.51 -14.91
CA PRO A 172 7.12 1.74 -16.11
C PRO A 172 7.43 0.29 -15.73
N CYS A 173 7.16 -0.64 -16.65
CA CYS A 173 7.65 -2.01 -16.57
C CYS A 173 8.87 -2.12 -17.48
N ALA A 174 9.96 -2.70 -16.99
CA ALA A 174 11.21 -2.79 -17.76
C ALA A 174 11.08 -3.72 -18.98
N ASN A 175 10.21 -4.73 -18.89
CA ASN A 175 10.01 -5.74 -19.94
C ASN A 175 8.77 -5.49 -20.80
N GLY A 176 8.24 -4.27 -20.79
CA GLY A 176 6.96 -3.91 -21.41
C GLY A 176 5.77 -4.26 -20.52
N ARG A 177 4.55 -4.06 -21.02
CA ARG A 177 3.31 -4.30 -20.25
C ARG A 177 3.23 -5.75 -19.74
N PRO A 178 2.58 -6.00 -18.59
CA PRO A 178 2.28 -7.36 -18.14
C PRO A 178 1.63 -8.21 -19.24
N LEU A 179 1.93 -9.51 -19.24
CA LEU A 179 1.51 -10.45 -20.30
C LEU A 179 0.14 -11.07 -20.07
N GLY A 180 -0.52 -10.70 -18.97
CA GLY A 180 -1.78 -11.29 -18.56
C GLY A 180 -2.12 -10.98 -17.12
N THR A 181 -3.11 -11.68 -16.59
CA THR A 181 -3.64 -11.49 -15.23
C THR A 181 -3.54 -12.76 -14.41
N GLY A 182 -3.57 -12.61 -13.08
CA GLY A 182 -3.71 -13.74 -12.17
C GLY A 182 -4.04 -13.32 -10.74
N LEU A 183 -4.41 -14.30 -9.91
CA LEU A 183 -4.69 -14.13 -8.49
C LEU A 183 -3.52 -14.63 -7.66
N ILE A 184 -3.12 -13.86 -6.65
CA ILE A 184 -2.13 -14.26 -5.66
C ILE A 184 -2.75 -14.22 -4.27
N ARG A 185 -2.23 -15.01 -3.32
CA ARG A 185 -2.71 -15.03 -1.93
C ARG A 185 -4.17 -15.50 -1.79
N SER A 186 -4.69 -16.30 -2.74
CA SER A 186 -6.05 -16.86 -2.63
C SER A 186 -6.15 -17.82 -1.46
N SER A 187 -5.04 -18.50 -1.15
CA SER A 187 -4.78 -19.16 0.13
C SER A 187 -3.43 -18.72 0.70
N ALA A 188 -3.16 -19.04 1.97
CA ALA A 188 -1.85 -18.77 2.59
C ALA A 188 -0.71 -19.53 1.88
N ASP A 189 -0.98 -20.67 1.26
CA ASP A 189 -0.01 -21.48 0.53
C ASP A 189 0.46 -20.85 -0.78
N ASP A 190 -0.32 -19.91 -1.33
CA ASP A 190 0.01 -19.21 -2.56
C ASP A 190 1.15 -18.20 -2.38
N PHE A 191 1.48 -17.87 -1.12
CA PHE A 191 2.50 -16.88 -0.81
C PHE A 191 3.37 -17.37 0.34
N GLN A 192 4.47 -18.03 -0.04
CA GLN A 192 5.41 -18.60 0.92
C GLN A 192 6.69 -17.78 0.98
N VAL A 193 7.15 -17.51 2.19
CA VAL A 193 8.37 -16.72 2.43
C VAL A 193 9.26 -17.43 3.45
N ASP A 194 10.46 -17.80 3.05
CA ASP A 194 11.46 -18.43 3.91
C ASP A 194 12.63 -17.48 4.17
N GLU A 195 12.81 -17.08 5.42
CA GLU A 195 13.86 -16.15 5.84
C GLU A 195 15.25 -16.79 5.81
N GLN A 196 16.20 -16.10 5.17
CA GLN A 196 17.60 -16.52 5.09
C GLN A 196 18.48 -15.58 5.92
N LEU A 197 19.10 -16.12 6.98
CA LEU A 197 20.02 -15.36 7.85
C LEU A 197 21.41 -15.15 7.22
N GLY A 198 21.86 -16.06 6.37
CA GLY A 198 23.23 -16.09 5.84
C GLY A 198 24.27 -16.70 6.79
N PHE A 199 23.83 -17.26 7.92
CA PHE A 199 24.67 -17.99 8.88
C PHE A 199 23.84 -19.07 9.59
N ALA A 200 24.52 -20.07 10.15
CA ALA A 200 23.92 -21.13 10.96
C ALA A 200 24.07 -20.83 12.47
N PRO A 201 23.29 -21.48 13.35
CA PRO A 201 23.53 -21.42 14.80
C PRO A 201 24.98 -21.82 15.13
N ASP A 202 25.58 -21.17 16.14
CA ASP A 202 26.99 -21.41 16.50
C ASP A 202 27.20 -22.77 17.18
N GLY A 203 26.13 -23.39 17.69
CA GLY A 203 26.17 -24.60 18.52
C GLY A 203 26.38 -24.32 20.02
N GLU A 204 26.70 -23.08 20.39
CA GLU A 204 26.89 -22.64 21.78
C GLU A 204 26.41 -21.19 22.00
N GLY A 205 26.25 -20.81 23.27
CA GLY A 205 25.89 -19.45 23.67
C GLY A 205 24.62 -19.33 24.50
N GLU A 206 24.34 -18.09 24.94
CA GLU A 206 23.20 -17.78 25.83
C GLU A 206 21.86 -17.65 25.10
N HIS A 207 21.90 -17.62 23.76
CA HIS A 207 20.71 -17.58 22.92
C HIS A 207 20.41 -18.95 22.30
N VAL A 208 19.13 -19.22 22.08
CA VAL A 208 18.65 -20.29 21.20
C VAL A 208 18.02 -19.66 19.98
N LEU A 209 18.49 -20.04 18.81
CA LEU A 209 17.85 -19.74 17.54
C LEU A 209 16.81 -20.81 17.24
N LEU A 210 15.60 -20.40 16.88
CA LEU A 210 14.47 -21.24 16.51
C LEU A 210 14.00 -20.86 15.12
N ARG A 211 14.04 -21.79 14.17
CA ARG A 211 13.47 -21.61 12.84
C ARG A 211 12.08 -22.21 12.83
N ILE A 212 11.07 -21.36 12.71
CA ILE A 212 9.67 -21.77 12.82
C ILE A 212 8.93 -21.39 11.55
N ARG A 213 8.29 -22.39 10.92
CA ARG A 213 7.27 -22.17 9.89
C ARG A 213 5.96 -21.87 10.58
N LYS A 214 5.31 -20.80 10.12
CA LYS A 214 4.02 -20.35 10.64
C LYS A 214 3.02 -20.16 9.50
N ARG A 215 1.76 -20.49 9.75
CA ARG A 215 0.61 -20.24 8.87
C ARG A 215 -0.38 -19.31 9.55
N ASP A 216 -0.92 -18.33 8.82
CA ASP A 216 -2.03 -17.45 9.23
C ASP A 216 -1.89 -16.75 10.61
N THR A 217 -0.66 -16.58 11.08
CA THR A 217 -0.33 -16.11 12.42
C THR A 217 0.64 -14.93 12.40
N ASN A 218 0.63 -14.13 13.46
CA ASN A 218 1.45 -12.92 13.61
C ASN A 218 2.78 -13.23 14.33
N THR A 219 3.90 -12.71 13.80
CA THR A 219 5.24 -12.80 14.41
C THR A 219 5.27 -12.34 15.87
N ILE A 220 4.57 -11.26 16.24
CA ILE A 220 4.51 -10.76 17.62
C ILE A 220 3.78 -11.73 18.54
N TRP A 221 2.70 -12.34 18.07
CA TRP A 221 1.96 -13.33 18.85
C TRP A 221 2.82 -14.57 19.09
N LEU A 222 3.49 -15.07 18.04
CA LEU A 222 4.40 -16.21 18.14
C LEU A 222 5.57 -15.93 19.10
N ALA A 223 6.16 -14.74 19.05
CA ALA A 223 7.20 -14.32 20.00
C ALA A 223 6.72 -14.39 21.47
N LYS A 224 5.45 -14.06 21.74
CA LYS A 224 4.86 -14.19 23.09
C LYS A 224 4.67 -15.65 23.49
N GLN A 225 4.29 -16.54 22.57
CA GLN A 225 4.17 -17.98 22.86
C GLN A 225 5.53 -18.60 23.18
N ILE A 226 6.55 -18.27 22.40
CA ILE A 226 7.95 -18.69 22.64
C ILE A 226 8.41 -18.20 24.02
N ALA A 227 8.17 -16.92 24.34
CA ALA A 227 8.54 -16.34 25.63
C ALA A 227 7.87 -17.07 26.80
N ARG A 228 6.57 -17.38 26.65
CA ARG A 228 5.78 -18.11 27.65
C ARG A 228 6.34 -19.52 27.89
N LEU A 229 6.62 -20.26 26.83
CA LEU A 229 7.15 -21.62 26.92
C LEU A 229 8.54 -21.65 27.58
N ALA A 230 9.41 -20.71 27.23
CA ALA A 230 10.73 -20.55 27.84
C ALA A 230 10.70 -19.94 29.25
N GLY A 231 9.54 -19.48 29.69
CA GLY A 231 9.38 -18.73 30.93
C GLY A 231 10.15 -17.41 30.95
N VAL A 232 10.54 -16.82 29.81
CA VAL A 232 11.31 -15.57 29.75
C VAL A 232 10.40 -14.37 29.43
N PRO A 233 10.81 -13.13 29.76
CA PRO A 233 10.11 -11.94 29.31
C PRO A 233 10.06 -11.81 27.77
N PRO A 234 8.98 -11.28 27.16
CA PRO A 234 8.88 -11.12 25.71
C PRO A 234 10.01 -10.31 25.04
N ARG A 235 10.67 -9.41 25.78
CA ARG A 235 11.83 -8.62 25.30
C ARG A 235 13.09 -9.46 25.03
N ASP A 236 13.17 -10.65 25.65
CA ASP A 236 14.25 -11.60 25.48
C ASP A 236 14.03 -12.53 24.28
N VAL A 237 12.87 -12.43 23.62
CA VAL A 237 12.60 -13.01 22.30
C VAL A 237 12.74 -11.93 21.24
N SER A 238 13.51 -12.24 20.19
CA SER A 238 13.80 -11.31 19.09
C SER A 238 13.75 -12.02 17.75
N TYR A 239 13.66 -11.25 16.66
CA TYR A 239 13.50 -11.72 15.28
C TYR A 239 14.01 -10.64 14.32
N ALA A 240 14.37 -11.03 13.10
CA ALA A 240 14.96 -10.12 12.12
C ALA A 240 13.94 -9.16 11.48
N GLY A 241 12.70 -9.61 11.25
CA GLY A 241 11.66 -8.78 10.67
C GLY A 241 10.25 -9.24 11.03
N LEU A 242 9.26 -8.41 10.71
CA LEU A 242 7.87 -8.85 10.70
C LEU A 242 7.62 -9.62 9.40
N LYS A 243 6.78 -10.64 9.47
CA LYS A 243 6.35 -11.44 8.33
C LYS A 243 4.83 -11.32 8.16
N ASP A 244 4.37 -11.46 6.92
CA ASP A 244 2.96 -11.35 6.57
C ASP A 244 2.12 -12.33 7.41
N ARG A 245 0.94 -11.87 7.85
CA ARG A 245 0.01 -12.71 8.60
C ARG A 245 -0.63 -13.75 7.68
N HIS A 246 -1.17 -13.31 6.55
CA HIS A 246 -1.91 -14.11 5.57
C HIS A 246 -0.95 -14.75 4.56
N ALA A 247 -0.05 -15.58 5.07
CA ALA A 247 1.01 -16.24 4.31
C ALA A 247 1.56 -17.42 5.11
N VAL A 248 2.15 -18.39 4.41
CA VAL A 248 3.04 -19.39 5.04
C VAL A 248 4.43 -18.79 5.11
N THR A 249 4.96 -18.57 6.30
CA THR A 249 6.27 -17.93 6.44
C THR A 249 7.16 -18.70 7.39
N THR A 250 8.40 -18.94 6.99
CA THR A 250 9.45 -19.45 7.86
C THR A 250 10.31 -18.28 8.32
N GLN A 251 10.53 -18.15 9.63
CA GLN A 251 11.36 -17.08 10.19
C GLN A 251 12.15 -17.56 11.40
N TRP A 252 13.21 -16.84 11.71
CA TRP A 252 14.06 -17.12 12.86
C TRP A 252 13.71 -16.26 14.05
N PHE A 253 13.69 -16.91 15.22
CA PHE A 253 13.60 -16.26 16.52
C PHE A 253 14.88 -16.52 17.32
N SER A 254 15.31 -15.53 18.09
CA SER A 254 16.39 -15.66 19.05
C SER A 254 15.83 -15.44 20.45
N VAL A 255 16.00 -16.45 21.31
CA VAL A 255 15.54 -16.46 22.70
C VAL A 255 16.73 -16.43 23.62
N ARG A 256 16.85 -15.41 24.47
CA ARG A 256 17.84 -15.39 25.54
C ARG A 256 17.29 -16.12 26.76
N LEU A 257 17.87 -17.27 27.12
CA LEU A 257 17.37 -18.08 28.24
C LEU A 257 17.78 -17.51 29.61
N ALA A 258 18.81 -16.65 29.69
CA ALA A 258 19.22 -15.96 30.91
C ALA A 258 19.41 -16.90 32.13
N GLY A 259 20.02 -18.07 31.91
CA GLY A 259 20.25 -19.09 32.95
C GLY A 259 19.06 -20.01 33.24
N LYS A 260 17.91 -19.83 32.58
CA LYS A 260 16.80 -20.78 32.64
C LYS A 260 17.11 -22.06 31.88
N PRO A 261 16.59 -23.22 32.32
CA PRO A 261 16.68 -24.45 31.55
C PRO A 261 16.01 -24.25 30.19
N GLU A 262 16.57 -24.90 29.18
CA GLU A 262 15.97 -24.90 27.84
C GLU A 262 14.69 -25.73 27.87
N PRO A 263 13.54 -25.18 27.46
CA PRO A 263 12.30 -25.95 27.36
C PRO A 263 12.37 -26.91 26.18
N ASP A 264 11.47 -27.88 26.15
CA ASP A 264 11.22 -28.67 24.94
C ASP A 264 10.43 -27.82 23.93
N TRP A 265 11.14 -27.31 22.92
CA TRP A 265 10.58 -26.44 21.89
C TRP A 265 9.59 -27.14 20.96
N SER A 266 9.59 -28.48 20.91
CA SER A 266 8.64 -29.23 20.08
C SER A 266 7.18 -29.00 20.50
N GLN A 267 6.96 -28.54 21.75
CA GLN A 267 5.66 -28.13 22.26
C GLN A 267 5.05 -26.91 21.54
N LEU A 268 5.83 -26.20 20.72
CA LEU A 268 5.31 -25.14 19.85
C LEU A 268 4.56 -25.69 18.63
N ASN A 269 4.76 -26.96 18.27
CA ASN A 269 4.17 -27.56 17.08
C ASN A 269 2.64 -27.65 17.22
N SER A 270 1.95 -27.27 16.15
CA SER A 270 0.49 -27.30 16.01
C SER A 270 0.10 -27.27 14.53
N ASP A 271 -1.18 -27.31 14.21
CA ASP A 271 -1.65 -27.16 12.81
C ASP A 271 -1.22 -25.84 12.14
N LEU A 272 -0.82 -24.84 12.93
CA LEU A 272 -0.41 -23.52 12.45
C LEU A 272 1.08 -23.24 12.57
N LEU A 273 1.82 -24.05 13.34
CA LEU A 273 3.22 -23.80 13.69
C LEU A 273 4.03 -25.08 13.60
N GLU A 274 5.20 -24.99 13.00
CA GLU A 274 6.13 -26.11 12.87
C GLU A 274 7.55 -25.62 13.16
N LEU A 275 8.17 -26.18 14.18
CA LEU A 275 9.60 -26.00 14.47
C LEU A 275 10.41 -26.84 13.49
N LEU A 276 11.16 -26.17 12.63
CA LEU A 276 11.98 -26.80 11.60
C LEU A 276 13.40 -27.07 12.08
N GLU A 277 13.96 -26.13 12.85
CA GLU A 277 15.36 -26.14 13.25
C GLU A 277 15.55 -25.39 14.56
N GLN A 278 16.50 -25.84 15.38
CA GLN A 278 16.94 -25.13 16.58
C GLN A 278 18.45 -25.25 16.77
N GLY A 279 19.06 -24.26 17.40
CA GLY A 279 20.47 -24.34 17.77
C GLY A 279 20.90 -23.20 18.67
N ARG A 280 21.93 -23.45 19.48
CA ARG A 280 22.53 -22.43 20.34
C ARG A 280 23.30 -21.41 19.51
N HIS A 281 23.29 -20.16 19.95
CA HIS A 281 23.99 -19.07 19.29
C HIS A 281 24.50 -18.04 20.30
N ARG A 282 25.63 -17.40 20.00
CA ARG A 282 26.29 -16.48 20.93
C ARG A 282 25.60 -15.12 20.99
N ARG A 283 24.98 -14.68 19.90
CA ARG A 283 24.47 -13.31 19.74
C ARG A 283 22.95 -13.26 19.62
N LYS A 284 22.37 -12.15 20.07
CA LYS A 284 20.96 -11.83 19.82
C LYS A 284 20.71 -11.57 18.33
N LEU A 285 19.67 -12.16 17.77
CA LEU A 285 19.19 -11.80 16.43
C LEU A 285 18.60 -10.38 16.46
N ARG A 286 19.21 -9.46 15.72
CA ARG A 286 18.78 -8.06 15.65
C ARG A 286 17.79 -7.84 14.50
N ARG A 287 16.98 -6.80 14.60
CA ARG A 287 16.13 -6.37 13.48
C ARG A 287 17.00 -6.02 12.27
N GLY A 288 16.56 -6.44 11.08
CA GLY A 288 17.29 -6.27 9.84
C GLY A 288 18.46 -7.23 9.64
N ALA A 289 18.78 -8.11 10.61
CA ALA A 289 19.85 -9.09 10.48
C ALA A 289 19.39 -10.33 9.68
N LEU A 290 18.94 -10.11 8.44
CA LEU A 290 18.70 -11.15 7.46
C LEU A 290 19.48 -10.83 6.17
N GLN A 291 19.94 -11.86 5.49
CA GLN A 291 20.53 -11.72 4.15
C GLN A 291 19.44 -11.50 3.11
N GLY A 292 18.33 -12.25 3.22
CA GLY A 292 17.28 -12.24 2.22
C GLY A 292 16.09 -13.10 2.59
N ASN A 293 15.21 -13.31 1.62
CA ASN A 293 14.10 -14.24 1.73
C ASN A 293 13.98 -15.04 0.43
N ARG A 294 13.71 -16.34 0.56
CA ARG A 294 13.29 -17.20 -0.54
C ARG A 294 11.78 -17.21 -0.63
N PHE A 295 11.26 -16.95 -1.82
CA PHE A 295 9.84 -16.90 -2.11
C PHE A 295 9.43 -18.14 -2.89
N CYS A 296 8.27 -18.69 -2.56
CA CYS A 296 7.53 -19.60 -3.43
C CYS A 296 6.12 -19.04 -3.59
N LEU A 297 5.77 -18.63 -4.81
CA LEU A 297 4.55 -17.92 -5.13
C LEU A 297 3.73 -18.76 -6.09
N THR A 298 2.45 -18.96 -5.79
CA THR A 298 1.50 -19.57 -6.72
C THR A 298 0.56 -18.49 -7.23
N VAL A 299 0.58 -18.27 -8.54
CA VAL A 299 -0.41 -17.47 -9.25
C VAL A 299 -1.50 -18.41 -9.75
N ARG A 300 -2.74 -18.16 -9.32
CA ARG A 300 -3.94 -18.92 -9.73
C ARG A 300 -4.74 -18.15 -10.76
N GLN A 301 -5.67 -18.84 -11.43
CA GLN A 301 -6.53 -18.25 -12.47
C GLN A 301 -5.71 -17.49 -13.51
N LEU A 302 -4.58 -18.07 -13.90
CA LEU A 302 -3.64 -17.47 -14.82
C LEU A 302 -4.29 -17.32 -16.20
N GLN A 303 -4.29 -16.07 -16.70
CA GLN A 303 -4.73 -15.75 -18.05
C GLN A 303 -3.59 -15.00 -18.75
N ALA A 304 -2.71 -15.74 -19.42
CA ALA A 304 -1.54 -15.17 -20.09
C ALA A 304 -1.05 -16.13 -21.18
N ASP A 305 -0.30 -15.60 -22.14
CA ASP A 305 0.47 -16.42 -23.08
C ASP A 305 1.64 -17.09 -22.35
N ARG A 306 1.62 -18.42 -22.28
CA ARG A 306 2.67 -19.22 -21.62
C ARG A 306 4.03 -19.04 -22.29
N GLY A 307 4.08 -19.02 -23.62
CA GLY A 307 5.35 -18.86 -24.35
C GLY A 307 6.00 -17.51 -24.07
N GLY A 308 5.19 -16.44 -24.07
CA GLY A 308 5.61 -15.10 -23.66
C GLY A 308 6.08 -15.03 -22.21
N LEU A 309 5.38 -15.70 -21.28
CA LEU A 309 5.79 -15.75 -19.87
C LEU A 309 7.12 -16.46 -19.68
N GLU A 310 7.31 -17.64 -20.28
CA GLU A 310 8.55 -18.39 -20.21
C GLU A 310 9.72 -17.57 -20.79
N ALA A 311 9.53 -16.93 -21.95
CA ALA A 311 10.54 -16.05 -22.53
C ALA A 311 10.88 -14.86 -21.63
N ARG A 312 9.89 -14.26 -20.96
CA ARG A 312 10.12 -13.15 -20.03
C ARG A 312 10.80 -13.60 -18.74
N LEU A 313 10.44 -14.77 -18.21
CA LEU A 313 11.11 -15.37 -17.05
C LEU A 313 12.58 -15.69 -17.33
N GLN A 314 12.90 -16.19 -18.53
CA GLN A 314 14.30 -16.37 -18.95
C GLN A 314 15.06 -15.03 -19.01
N ARG A 315 14.43 -13.96 -19.53
CA ARG A 315 15.05 -12.63 -19.49
C ARG A 315 15.29 -12.16 -18.06
N LEU A 316 14.31 -12.26 -17.17
CA LEU A 316 14.46 -11.87 -15.76
C LEU A 316 15.54 -12.68 -15.04
N ARG A 317 15.69 -13.98 -15.37
CA ARG A 317 16.78 -14.82 -14.83
C ARG A 317 18.16 -14.26 -15.17
N HIS A 318 18.36 -13.77 -16.39
CA HIS A 318 19.65 -13.23 -16.84
C HIS A 318 19.85 -11.75 -16.50
N GLN A 319 18.79 -10.95 -16.55
CA GLN A 319 18.85 -9.49 -16.48
C GLN A 319 18.46 -8.93 -15.12
N GLY A 320 17.94 -9.76 -14.21
CA GLY A 320 17.33 -9.31 -12.96
C GLY A 320 15.99 -8.57 -13.18
N ALA A 321 15.47 -8.01 -12.11
CA ALA A 321 14.22 -7.23 -12.11
C ALA A 321 14.44 -5.81 -11.55
N PRO A 322 13.61 -4.81 -11.93
CA PRO A 322 13.68 -3.47 -11.34
C PRO A 322 13.36 -3.45 -9.84
N ASN A 323 14.27 -2.90 -9.05
CA ASN A 323 14.22 -2.96 -7.59
C ASN A 323 13.35 -1.88 -6.92
N PHE A 324 12.14 -1.67 -7.46
CA PHE A 324 11.19 -0.71 -6.90
C PHE A 324 10.83 -1.03 -5.45
N PHE A 325 10.57 0.01 -4.66
CA PHE A 325 9.79 -0.14 -3.44
C PHE A 325 8.33 -0.40 -3.81
N GLY A 326 7.78 -1.53 -3.32
CA GLY A 326 6.39 -1.90 -3.58
C GLY A 326 5.37 -1.11 -2.76
N GLU A 327 4.08 -1.24 -3.10
CA GLU A 327 2.96 -0.50 -2.49
C GLU A 327 2.93 -0.56 -0.96
N GLN A 328 3.24 -1.72 -0.37
CA GLN A 328 3.29 -1.90 1.09
C GLN A 328 4.18 -0.88 1.81
N ARG A 329 5.20 -0.32 1.13
CA ARG A 329 6.08 0.72 1.68
C ARG A 329 5.36 2.06 1.89
N PHE A 330 4.34 2.34 1.10
CA PHE A 330 3.66 3.63 1.02
C PHE A 330 2.34 3.67 1.81
N GLY A 331 2.04 2.61 2.56
CA GLY A 331 0.78 2.47 3.29
C GLY A 331 -0.39 2.15 2.36
N HIS A 332 -1.55 1.88 2.95
CA HIS A 332 -2.76 1.53 2.19
C HIS A 332 -3.13 2.66 1.21
N GLY A 333 -3.32 2.32 -0.07
CA GLY A 333 -3.67 3.28 -1.10
C GLY A 333 -2.69 4.45 -1.24
N TYR A 334 -1.42 4.26 -0.87
CA TYR A 334 -0.36 5.28 -0.88
C TYR A 334 -0.56 6.44 0.13
N GLY A 335 -1.38 6.25 1.16
CA GLY A 335 -1.70 7.29 2.14
C GLY A 335 -0.52 7.87 2.92
N ASN A 336 0.61 7.14 3.01
CA ASN A 336 1.81 7.69 3.66
C ASN A 336 2.49 8.77 2.81
N LEU A 337 2.31 8.80 1.48
CA LEU A 337 2.93 9.82 0.63
C LEU A 337 2.25 11.17 0.75
N ALA A 338 0.92 11.20 0.73
CA ALA A 338 0.16 12.43 0.96
C ALA A 338 0.44 13.01 2.37
N GLN A 339 0.56 12.14 3.38
CA GLN A 339 0.92 12.56 4.73
C GLN A 339 2.39 13.02 4.82
N ALA A 340 3.31 12.38 4.11
CA ALA A 340 4.69 12.83 4.03
C ALA A 340 4.79 14.21 3.39
N ASP A 341 4.01 14.47 2.34
CA ASP A 341 3.93 15.78 1.70
C ASP A 341 3.45 16.85 2.66
N ALA A 342 2.33 16.61 3.36
CA ALA A 342 1.82 17.52 4.39
C ALA A 342 2.85 17.75 5.52
N MET A 343 3.57 16.70 5.93
CA MET A 343 4.59 16.78 6.96
C MET A 343 5.76 17.67 6.54
N PHE A 344 6.28 17.50 5.32
CA PHE A 344 7.40 18.30 4.83
C PHE A 344 6.99 19.71 4.39
N ALA A 345 5.73 19.92 4.02
CA ALA A 345 5.15 21.24 3.77
C ALA A 345 4.80 22.01 5.06
N GLY A 346 4.96 21.40 6.25
CA GLY A 346 4.63 22.02 7.53
C GLY A 346 3.12 22.19 7.80
N SER A 347 2.26 21.52 7.02
CA SER A 347 0.80 21.54 7.15
C SER A 347 0.24 20.34 7.91
N ALA A 348 1.07 19.36 8.26
CA ALA A 348 0.66 18.24 9.09
C ALA A 348 0.39 18.67 10.55
N GLY A 349 -0.62 18.07 11.15
CA GLY A 349 -0.86 18.17 12.60
C GLY A 349 0.20 17.43 13.43
N ARG A 350 -0.09 17.22 14.72
CA ARG A 350 0.84 16.51 15.62
C ARG A 350 0.99 15.05 15.20
N LEU A 351 2.19 14.67 14.77
CA LEU A 351 2.54 13.29 14.40
C LEU A 351 3.31 12.60 15.52
N ASP A 352 2.98 11.34 15.80
CA ASP A 352 3.78 10.52 16.70
C ASP A 352 5.11 10.08 16.04
N ARG A 353 6.08 9.65 16.86
CA ARG A 353 7.42 9.26 16.40
C ARG A 353 7.40 8.09 15.41
N LYS A 354 6.49 7.13 15.59
CA LYS A 354 6.41 5.91 14.77
C LYS A 354 5.87 6.25 13.39
N LEU A 355 4.76 6.99 13.32
CA LEU A 355 4.18 7.48 12.09
C LEU A 355 5.18 8.37 11.34
N ARG A 356 5.82 9.32 12.03
CA ARG A 356 6.88 10.15 11.43
C ARG A 356 7.97 9.32 10.75
N GLY A 357 8.45 8.26 11.39
CA GLY A 357 9.44 7.35 10.81
C GLY A 357 8.94 6.64 9.54
N LEU A 358 7.66 6.24 9.50
CA LEU A 358 7.04 5.63 8.32
C LEU A 358 6.93 6.63 7.16
N LEU A 359 6.51 7.87 7.43
CA LEU A 359 6.38 8.93 6.41
C LEU A 359 7.74 9.29 5.80
N ILE A 360 8.77 9.43 6.64
CA ILE A 360 10.16 9.64 6.21
C ILE A 360 10.62 8.50 5.28
N SER A 361 10.37 7.25 5.68
CA SER A 361 10.72 6.07 4.87
C SER A 361 9.99 6.06 3.54
N ALA A 362 8.69 6.40 3.52
CA ALA A 362 7.87 6.46 2.31
C ALA A 362 8.40 7.52 1.33
N ALA A 363 8.67 8.74 1.80
CA ALA A 363 9.20 9.82 0.95
C ALA A 363 10.54 9.44 0.32
N ARG A 364 11.50 8.96 1.13
CA ARG A 364 12.83 8.54 0.65
C ARG A 364 12.74 7.42 -0.39
N SER A 365 11.83 6.46 -0.16
CA SER A 365 11.56 5.35 -1.10
C SER A 365 10.98 5.83 -2.43
N GLN A 366 10.17 6.88 -2.42
CA GLN A 366 9.56 7.43 -3.62
C GLN A 366 10.55 8.21 -4.48
N LEU A 367 11.52 8.93 -3.87
CA LEU A 367 12.61 9.56 -4.62
C LEU A 367 13.43 8.52 -5.37
N PHE A 368 13.75 7.40 -4.72
CA PHE A 368 14.40 6.26 -5.37
C PHE A 368 13.54 5.72 -6.54
N ASN A 369 12.24 5.47 -6.31
CA ASN A 369 11.34 4.99 -7.35
C ASN A 369 11.27 5.95 -8.55
N ALA A 370 11.31 7.27 -8.33
CA ALA A 370 11.34 8.27 -9.39
C ALA A 370 12.57 8.16 -10.30
N VAL A 371 13.74 7.99 -9.71
CA VAL A 371 14.99 7.80 -10.46
C VAL A 371 14.97 6.48 -11.23
N LEU A 372 14.58 5.39 -10.58
CA LEU A 372 14.47 4.08 -11.25
C LEU A 372 13.47 4.13 -12.42
N ALA A 373 12.30 4.71 -12.23
CA ALA A 373 11.31 4.87 -13.30
C ALA A 373 11.87 5.68 -14.48
N LYS A 374 12.60 6.77 -14.22
CA LYS A 374 13.25 7.55 -15.28
C LYS A 374 14.29 6.72 -16.05
N ARG A 375 15.12 5.97 -15.34
CA ARG A 375 16.15 5.08 -15.94
C ARG A 375 15.52 3.97 -16.79
N ILE A 376 14.39 3.40 -16.35
CA ILE A 376 13.64 2.43 -17.15
C ILE A 376 13.09 3.09 -18.42
N ALA A 377 12.48 4.27 -18.31
CA ALA A 377 11.94 4.99 -19.46
C ALA A 377 13.02 5.37 -20.49
N ARG A 378 14.26 5.59 -20.04
CA ARG A 378 15.43 5.82 -20.90
C ARG A 378 16.05 4.54 -21.46
N GLY A 379 15.70 3.37 -20.93
CA GLY A 379 16.27 2.07 -21.33
C GLY A 379 17.68 1.80 -20.78
N ASP A 380 18.15 2.57 -19.79
CA ASP A 380 19.53 2.52 -19.28
C ASP A 380 19.63 2.05 -17.81
N TRP A 381 18.53 1.55 -17.22
CA TRP A 381 18.47 1.11 -15.81
C TRP A 381 19.39 -0.06 -15.44
N GLN A 382 19.83 -0.84 -16.42
CA GLN A 382 20.76 -1.97 -16.23
C GLN A 382 22.21 -1.63 -16.51
N ARG A 383 22.47 -0.45 -17.10
CA ARG A 383 23.79 -0.09 -17.62
C ARG A 383 24.45 0.92 -16.70
N PRO A 384 25.73 0.71 -16.32
CA PRO A 384 26.52 1.75 -15.66
C PRO A 384 26.64 2.98 -16.55
N LEU A 385 26.55 4.17 -15.96
CA LEU A 385 26.77 5.46 -16.61
C LEU A 385 28.01 6.17 -16.05
N PRO A 386 28.59 7.14 -16.77
CA PRO A 386 29.67 7.97 -16.26
C PRO A 386 29.26 8.74 -15.00
N GLY A 387 30.16 8.78 -14.00
CA GLY A 387 29.90 9.37 -12.68
C GLY A 387 28.93 8.58 -11.80
N GLU A 388 28.61 7.33 -12.15
CA GLU A 388 27.68 6.51 -11.38
C GLU A 388 28.35 5.88 -10.15
N ARG A 389 27.61 5.82 -9.04
CA ARG A 389 28.01 5.00 -7.90
C ARG A 389 27.41 3.61 -8.04
N LEU A 390 28.25 2.60 -8.24
CA LEU A 390 27.81 1.20 -8.34
C LEU A 390 27.75 0.56 -6.96
N VAL A 391 26.76 -0.32 -6.76
CA VAL A 391 26.60 -1.13 -5.55
C VAL A 391 27.02 -2.57 -5.86
N LEU A 392 27.79 -3.19 -4.98
CA LEU A 392 28.16 -4.62 -5.07
C LEU A 392 26.96 -5.50 -4.69
N ASP A 393 26.69 -6.56 -5.45
CA ASP A 393 25.64 -7.54 -5.13
C ASP A 393 25.90 -8.17 -3.75
N GLY A 394 24.83 -8.44 -3.00
CA GLY A 394 24.87 -9.06 -1.69
C GLY A 394 25.26 -8.13 -0.53
N CYS A 395 25.60 -6.86 -0.76
CA CYS A 395 26.04 -5.97 0.32
C CYS A 395 25.73 -4.48 0.09
N HIS A 396 26.02 -3.66 1.10
CA HIS A 396 25.83 -2.20 1.05
C HIS A 396 27.06 -1.44 0.53
N SER A 397 28.15 -2.14 0.19
CA SER A 397 29.37 -1.52 -0.31
C SER A 397 29.14 -0.92 -1.69
N SER A 398 29.62 0.31 -1.88
CA SER A 398 29.48 1.03 -3.14
C SER A 398 30.73 1.85 -3.45
N PHE A 399 30.97 2.11 -4.73
CA PHE A 399 32.11 2.89 -5.21
C PHE A 399 31.70 3.77 -6.39
N LEU A 400 32.33 4.94 -6.49
CA LEU A 400 32.12 5.87 -7.60
C LEU A 400 32.91 5.37 -8.83
N VAL A 401 32.31 5.52 -10.00
CA VAL A 401 32.91 5.19 -11.30
C VAL A 401 32.88 6.43 -12.16
N ASP A 402 34.06 6.91 -12.56
CA ASP A 402 34.17 8.06 -13.47
C ASP A 402 33.67 7.68 -14.87
N GLU A 403 34.25 6.64 -15.47
CA GLU A 403 33.89 6.08 -16.77
C GLU A 403 33.83 4.55 -16.71
N PRO A 404 32.70 3.89 -17.05
CA PRO A 404 32.60 2.43 -17.03
C PRO A 404 33.45 1.76 -18.11
N ASP A 405 34.42 0.95 -17.71
CA ASP A 405 35.23 0.14 -18.62
C ASP A 405 34.56 -1.21 -18.96
N GLN A 406 35.14 -1.94 -19.91
CA GLN A 406 34.59 -3.24 -20.34
C GLN A 406 34.54 -4.27 -19.20
N ALA A 407 35.44 -4.18 -18.22
CA ALA A 407 35.45 -5.07 -17.06
C ALA A 407 34.23 -4.81 -16.16
N LEU A 408 33.92 -3.55 -15.86
CA LEU A 408 32.72 -3.15 -15.12
C LEU A 408 31.44 -3.50 -15.86
N LEU A 409 31.40 -3.31 -17.19
CA LEU A 409 30.26 -3.73 -18.00
C LEU A 409 30.01 -5.24 -17.88
N SER A 410 31.08 -6.04 -17.98
CA SER A 410 31.00 -7.51 -17.85
C SER A 410 30.55 -7.94 -16.44
N ARG A 411 31.05 -7.28 -15.38
CA ARG A 411 30.59 -7.53 -14.00
C ARG A 411 29.12 -7.14 -13.80
N CYS A 412 28.68 -6.07 -14.45
CA CYS A 412 27.29 -5.64 -14.41
C CYS A 412 26.37 -6.64 -15.15
N GLU A 413 26.79 -7.17 -16.30
CA GLU A 413 26.06 -8.22 -17.03
C GLU A 413 25.98 -9.52 -16.23
N ALA A 414 27.04 -9.87 -15.50
CA ALA A 414 27.08 -11.01 -14.59
C ALA A 414 26.30 -10.80 -13.28
N LEU A 415 25.64 -9.63 -13.10
CA LEU A 415 24.91 -9.24 -11.90
C LEU A 415 25.77 -9.18 -10.62
N ASP A 416 27.07 -8.92 -10.73
CA ASP A 416 27.99 -8.76 -9.59
C ASP A 416 28.03 -7.31 -9.07
N VAL A 417 27.74 -6.34 -9.95
CA VAL A 417 27.56 -4.93 -9.60
C VAL A 417 26.29 -4.38 -10.21
N HIS A 418 25.73 -3.35 -9.59
CA HIS A 418 24.48 -2.75 -10.00
C HIS A 418 24.57 -1.22 -10.08
N PRO A 419 24.01 -0.61 -11.15
CA PRO A 419 23.57 0.78 -11.13
C PRO A 419 22.72 1.05 -9.90
N SER A 420 22.78 2.26 -9.36
CA SER A 420 22.11 2.57 -8.09
C SER A 420 21.28 3.85 -8.20
N GLY A 421 20.34 4.02 -7.27
CA GLY A 421 19.53 5.22 -7.10
C GLY A 421 19.66 5.79 -5.69
N PRO A 422 19.25 7.05 -5.49
CA PRO A 422 19.46 7.76 -4.25
C PRO A 422 18.46 7.33 -3.18
N LEU A 423 18.97 7.03 -2.00
CA LEU A 423 18.21 7.12 -0.77
C LEU A 423 18.59 8.45 -0.11
N TRP A 424 17.82 9.50 -0.45
CA TRP A 424 18.18 10.89 -0.18
C TRP A 424 18.44 11.18 1.30
N GLY A 425 19.43 12.02 1.56
CA GLY A 425 19.83 12.51 2.87
C GLY A 425 20.77 13.72 2.78
N ARG A 426 21.28 14.17 3.92
CA ARG A 426 22.24 15.27 4.07
C ARG A 426 23.59 14.95 3.42
N GLY A 427 24.22 16.00 2.89
CA GLY A 427 25.58 15.94 2.34
C GLY A 427 25.60 16.10 0.83
N GLU A 428 26.79 16.00 0.26
CA GLU A 428 27.02 16.11 -1.17
C GLU A 428 26.44 14.92 -1.94
N SER A 429 26.19 15.11 -3.23
CA SER A 429 25.77 14.03 -4.14
C SER A 429 26.81 12.93 -4.16
N LEU A 430 26.37 11.67 -4.04
CA LEU A 430 27.26 10.51 -4.14
C LEU A 430 27.53 10.06 -5.59
N VAL A 431 27.00 10.81 -6.55
CA VAL A 431 27.12 10.60 -8.00
C VAL A 431 27.54 11.90 -8.68
N GLU A 432 28.16 11.76 -9.85
CA GLU A 432 28.73 12.84 -10.65
C GLU A 432 28.22 12.81 -12.09
N ALA A 433 28.74 13.71 -12.93
CA ALA A 433 28.49 13.77 -14.38
C ALA A 433 27.00 13.61 -14.77
N GLU A 434 26.72 12.73 -15.74
CA GLU A 434 25.38 12.51 -16.30
C GLU A 434 24.38 12.04 -15.24
N VAL A 435 24.81 11.19 -14.29
CA VAL A 435 23.91 10.67 -13.26
C VAL A 435 23.48 11.76 -12.29
N ARG A 436 24.39 12.69 -11.93
CA ARG A 436 24.05 13.84 -11.08
C ARG A 436 23.03 14.75 -11.75
N GLU A 437 23.18 15.01 -13.05
CA GLU A 437 22.23 15.83 -13.81
C GLU A 437 20.86 15.15 -13.89
N LEU A 438 20.85 13.84 -14.15
CA LEU A 438 19.63 13.03 -14.18
C LEU A 438 18.91 13.05 -12.84
N GLU A 439 19.60 12.76 -11.73
CA GLU A 439 19.00 12.74 -10.40
C GLU A 439 18.49 14.13 -10.00
N SER A 440 19.26 15.19 -10.29
CA SER A 440 18.84 16.57 -10.02
C SER A 440 17.58 16.95 -10.78
N ALA A 441 17.49 16.61 -12.07
CA ALA A 441 16.33 16.91 -12.90
C ALA A 441 15.09 16.11 -12.46
N VAL A 442 15.25 14.82 -12.15
CA VAL A 442 14.14 13.96 -11.70
C VAL A 442 13.62 14.37 -10.33
N LEU A 443 14.50 14.79 -9.43
CA LEU A 443 14.16 15.11 -8.05
C LEU A 443 13.88 16.61 -7.81
N ALA A 444 13.99 17.46 -8.84
CA ALA A 444 13.64 18.87 -8.75
C ALA A 444 12.20 19.11 -8.23
N PRO A 445 11.16 18.37 -8.67
CA PRO A 445 9.79 18.53 -8.14
C PRO A 445 9.62 18.13 -6.68
N PHE A 446 10.62 17.48 -6.07
CA PHE A 446 10.58 16.96 -4.70
C PHE A 446 11.43 17.80 -3.72
N GLU A 447 11.66 19.08 -4.04
CA GLU A 447 12.51 19.98 -3.23
C GLU A 447 12.12 20.00 -1.75
N SER A 448 10.83 20.15 -1.43
CA SER A 448 10.34 20.16 -0.04
C SER A 448 10.70 18.88 0.71
N TRP A 449 10.62 17.72 0.04
CA TRP A 449 10.95 16.43 0.63
C TRP A 449 12.46 16.28 0.80
N ARG A 450 13.26 16.69 -0.20
CA ARG A 450 14.73 16.66 -0.11
C ARG A 450 15.22 17.49 1.08
N ASN A 451 14.79 18.74 1.17
CA ASN A 451 15.13 19.64 2.27
C ASN A 451 14.67 19.08 3.63
N GLY A 452 13.47 18.52 3.67
CA GLY A 452 12.91 17.91 4.89
C GLY A 452 13.67 16.66 5.35
N LEU A 453 14.10 15.81 4.43
CA LEU A 453 14.90 14.61 4.72
C LEU A 453 16.31 14.99 5.22
N GLU A 454 16.92 16.01 4.63
CA GLU A 454 18.20 16.58 5.07
C GLU A 454 18.09 17.17 6.48
N PHE A 455 17.02 17.93 6.76
CA PHE A 455 16.75 18.50 8.07
C PHE A 455 16.55 17.44 9.16
N VAL A 456 15.93 16.30 8.82
CA VAL A 456 15.81 15.15 9.74
C VAL A 456 17.19 14.52 10.06
N GLY A 457 18.22 14.80 9.26
CA GLY A 457 19.59 14.37 9.51
C GLY A 457 19.90 12.95 9.02
N LEU A 458 19.13 12.41 8.06
CA LEU A 458 19.47 11.15 7.40
C LEU A 458 20.68 11.33 6.49
N GLU A 459 21.59 10.36 6.41
CA GLU A 459 22.75 10.40 5.52
C GLU A 459 22.38 9.99 4.08
N GLN A 460 23.16 10.45 3.10
CA GLN A 460 23.03 9.96 1.73
C GLN A 460 23.41 8.46 1.68
N GLU A 461 22.54 7.65 1.07
CA GLU A 461 22.80 6.24 0.82
C GLU A 461 22.45 5.88 -0.62
N ARG A 462 22.90 4.71 -1.08
CA ARG A 462 22.58 4.17 -2.40
C ARG A 462 21.86 2.84 -2.28
N ARG A 463 20.93 2.61 -3.20
CA ARG A 463 20.24 1.33 -3.37
C ARG A 463 20.38 0.87 -4.81
N ALA A 464 20.63 -0.42 -5.04
CA ALA A 464 20.68 -0.97 -6.39
C ALA A 464 19.34 -0.74 -7.13
N LEU A 465 19.41 -0.28 -8.38
CA LEU A 465 18.26 -0.11 -9.29
C LEU A 465 17.67 -1.45 -9.75
N ARG A 466 18.50 -2.50 -9.67
CA ARG A 466 18.20 -3.86 -10.10
C ARG A 466 18.33 -4.81 -8.91
N MET A 467 17.47 -5.82 -8.88
CA MET A 467 17.58 -6.96 -7.97
C MET A 467 17.85 -8.23 -8.77
N ARG A 468 18.80 -9.05 -8.31
CA ARG A 468 19.06 -10.39 -8.81
C ARG A 468 18.00 -11.36 -8.27
N LEU A 469 17.61 -12.32 -9.10
CA LEU A 469 16.65 -13.38 -8.75
C LEU A 469 17.43 -14.67 -8.52
N ASP A 470 17.76 -14.96 -7.26
CA ASP A 470 18.53 -16.14 -6.90
C ASP A 470 17.75 -17.41 -7.19
N ASP A 471 18.34 -18.35 -7.92
CA ASP A 471 17.75 -19.67 -8.20
C ASP A 471 16.29 -19.57 -8.71
N LEU A 472 16.05 -18.66 -9.68
CA LEU A 472 14.73 -18.49 -10.27
C LEU A 472 14.30 -19.75 -11.00
N GLN A 473 13.25 -20.39 -10.49
CA GLN A 473 12.60 -21.57 -11.03
C GLN A 473 11.12 -21.28 -11.23
N TRP A 474 10.52 -21.95 -12.22
CA TRP A 474 9.10 -21.86 -12.48
C TRP A 474 8.54 -23.15 -13.04
N GLU A 475 7.26 -23.38 -12.79
CA GLU A 475 6.52 -24.49 -13.34
C GLU A 475 5.05 -24.11 -13.54
N PHE A 476 4.38 -24.85 -14.43
CA PHE A 476 2.95 -24.72 -14.72
C PHE A 476 2.28 -26.04 -14.31
N PRO A 477 1.97 -26.23 -13.01
CA PRO A 477 1.40 -27.49 -12.54
C PRO A 477 0.01 -27.73 -13.12
N GLN A 478 -0.70 -26.66 -13.47
CA GLN A 478 -1.99 -26.68 -14.16
C GLN A 478 -2.01 -25.58 -15.25
N PRO A 479 -2.89 -25.66 -16.26
CA PRO A 479 -2.96 -24.67 -17.33
C PRO A 479 -3.22 -23.23 -16.86
N ASP A 480 -3.92 -23.08 -15.73
CA ASP A 480 -4.29 -21.82 -15.10
C ASP A 480 -3.44 -21.48 -13.86
N GLN A 481 -2.27 -22.13 -13.71
CA GLN A 481 -1.38 -21.91 -12.57
C GLN A 481 0.06 -21.70 -13.00
N LEU A 482 0.71 -20.75 -12.34
CA LEU A 482 2.15 -20.51 -12.42
C LEU A 482 2.72 -20.54 -11.01
N VAL A 483 3.68 -21.43 -10.76
CA VAL A 483 4.46 -21.46 -9.52
C VAL A 483 5.84 -20.88 -9.79
N LEU A 484 6.27 -19.94 -8.96
CA LEU A 484 7.58 -19.27 -9.04
C LEU A 484 8.34 -19.48 -7.73
N SER A 485 9.59 -19.94 -7.82
CA SER A 485 10.52 -19.98 -6.69
C SER A 485 11.75 -19.14 -6.99
N PHE A 486 12.14 -18.24 -6.08
CA PHE A 486 13.37 -17.45 -6.20
C PHE A 486 13.77 -16.81 -4.86
N GLY A 487 15.05 -16.53 -4.67
CA GLY A 487 15.58 -15.72 -3.57
C GLY A 487 15.69 -14.26 -3.93
N LEU A 488 15.48 -13.38 -2.94
CA LEU A 488 15.76 -11.95 -3.02
C LEU A 488 16.49 -11.50 -1.76
N GLU A 489 17.33 -10.47 -1.92
CA GLU A 489 17.97 -9.77 -0.83
C GLU A 489 16.99 -9.05 0.10
N ALA A 490 17.45 -8.73 1.31
CA ALA A 490 16.70 -7.96 2.28
C ALA A 490 16.27 -6.58 1.72
N GLY A 491 14.98 -6.29 1.86
CA GLY A 491 14.41 -5.02 1.43
C GLY A 491 13.97 -4.98 -0.04
N SER A 492 14.12 -6.07 -0.80
CA SER A 492 13.52 -6.27 -2.12
C SER A 492 12.11 -6.90 -2.00
N TYR A 493 11.28 -6.76 -3.05
CA TYR A 493 9.86 -7.12 -3.01
C TYR A 493 9.49 -8.11 -4.11
N ALA A 494 9.01 -9.29 -3.72
CA ALA A 494 8.53 -10.32 -4.65
C ALA A 494 7.38 -9.86 -5.55
N THR A 495 6.53 -8.95 -5.04
CA THR A 495 5.44 -8.36 -5.83
C THR A 495 5.96 -7.52 -7.01
N MET A 496 7.16 -6.95 -6.93
CA MET A 496 7.76 -6.21 -8.05
C MET A 496 8.29 -7.13 -9.14
N VAL A 497 8.66 -8.37 -8.79
CA VAL A 497 8.99 -9.42 -9.78
C VAL A 497 7.72 -9.86 -10.51
N LEU A 498 6.65 -10.15 -9.77
CA LEU A 498 5.35 -10.52 -10.36
C LEU A 498 4.82 -9.43 -11.29
N ARG A 499 4.98 -8.16 -10.93
CA ARG A 499 4.55 -7.01 -11.72
C ARG A 499 5.17 -6.97 -13.11
N GLU A 500 6.42 -7.42 -13.27
CA GLU A 500 7.06 -7.51 -14.60
C GLU A 500 6.42 -8.61 -15.47
N LEU A 501 5.67 -9.54 -14.88
CA LEU A 501 5.07 -10.68 -15.57
C LEU A 501 3.56 -10.48 -15.80
N LEU A 502 2.82 -10.13 -14.74
CA LEU A 502 1.36 -10.22 -14.67
C LEU A 502 0.76 -9.06 -13.89
N GLU A 503 -0.46 -8.68 -14.28
CA GLU A 503 -1.36 -7.90 -13.44
C GLU A 503 -1.96 -8.83 -12.38
N VAL A 504 -1.42 -8.74 -11.16
CA VAL A 504 -1.85 -9.58 -10.04
C VAL A 504 -2.85 -8.84 -9.17
N THR A 505 -3.96 -9.49 -8.86
CA THR A 505 -4.96 -8.96 -7.92
C THR A 505 -4.88 -9.79 -6.64
N PRO A 506 -4.67 -9.18 -5.45
CA PRO A 506 -4.89 -9.90 -4.20
C PRO A 506 -6.38 -10.25 -4.10
N PRO A 507 -6.79 -11.33 -3.40
CA PRO A 507 -8.21 -11.58 -3.18
C PRO A 507 -8.82 -10.39 -2.44
N THR A 508 -10.06 -10.09 -2.79
CA THR A 508 -10.91 -9.19 -2.01
C THR A 508 -10.92 -9.73 -0.58
N PRO A 509 -10.51 -8.96 0.44
CA PRO A 509 -10.67 -9.41 1.82
C PRO A 509 -12.17 -9.69 2.05
N PRO A 510 -12.50 -10.78 2.75
CA PRO A 510 -13.88 -11.15 3.05
C PRO A 510 -14.58 -10.14 3.96
#